data_AF-A0A8J3R782-F1
#
_entry.id   AF-A0A8J3R782-F1
#
_cell.length_a   1.000
_cell.length_b   1.000
_cell.length_c   1.000
_cell.angle_alpha   90.00
_cell.angle_beta   90.00
_cell.angle_gamma   90.00
#
_symmetry.space_group_name_H-M   'P 1'
#
loop_
_entity.id
_entity.type
_entity.pdbx_description
1 polymer ?
#
loop_
_entity_poly.entity_id
_entity_poly.type
_entity_poly.pdbx_seq_one_letter_code
_entity_poly.pdbx_strand_id
1 'polypeptide(L)'
;MWRALSLARAPIRPRLHTEALFVANIKSQIKRNRQNEKRRLRNKAVKSSLKTAVRKFREAAEQGNAEEAVVLLQAASRQLDKAVSKGVIHRNQAANRKSAIAKRAAALQAAE
;
A
#
# COMPACT_ATOMS: atom_id res chain seq x y z
N MET A 1 -3.54 79.13 8.78
CA MET A 1 -2.69 78.76 9.93
C MET A 1 -3.47 77.75 10.77
N TRP A 2 -2.77 76.79 11.40
CA TRP A 2 -3.27 75.71 12.30
C TRP A 2 -3.47 74.30 11.68
N ARG A 3 -2.30 73.71 11.38
CA ARG A 3 -1.80 72.36 11.71
C ARG A 3 -2.64 71.12 11.35
N ALA A 4 -2.10 70.38 10.38
CA ALA A 4 -2.39 68.99 10.08
C ALA A 4 -2.17 68.08 11.31
N LEU A 5 -3.22 67.38 11.75
CA LEU A 5 -3.09 66.18 12.55
C LEU A 5 -2.89 64.99 11.60
N SER A 6 -1.64 64.55 11.50
CA SER A 6 -1.27 63.28 10.88
C SER A 6 -1.87 62.14 11.70
N LEU A 7 -2.98 61.58 11.23
CA LEU A 7 -3.49 60.29 11.67
C LEU A 7 -2.51 59.23 11.16
N ALA A 8 -1.50 58.90 11.97
CA ALA A 8 -0.63 57.77 11.71
C ALA A 8 -1.48 56.49 11.75
N ARG A 9 -1.95 56.04 10.58
CA ARG A 9 -2.58 54.75 10.39
C ARG A 9 -1.53 53.69 10.73
N ALA A 10 -1.64 53.12 11.93
CA ALA A 10 -0.72 52.09 12.41
C ALA A 10 -0.52 51.01 11.32
N PRO A 11 0.72 50.51 11.12
CA PRO A 11 0.95 49.46 10.14
C PRO A 11 0.09 48.26 10.52
N ILE A 12 -0.69 47.78 9.55
CA ILE A 12 -1.42 46.51 9.67
C ILE A 12 -0.34 45.47 9.99
N ARG A 13 -0.19 45.08 11.26
CA ARG A 13 0.68 43.95 11.62
C ARG A 13 0.21 42.78 10.75
N PRO A 14 1.06 42.16 9.92
CA PRO A 14 0.66 40.95 9.24
C PRO A 14 0.26 39.99 10.36
N ARG A 15 -1.01 39.62 10.40
CA ARG A 15 -1.48 38.53 11.25
C ARG A 15 -0.69 37.35 10.73
N LEU A 16 0.40 36.99 11.42
CA LEU A 16 1.20 35.81 11.10
C LEU A 16 0.23 34.66 11.29
N HIS A 17 -0.45 34.28 10.21
CA HIS A 17 -1.12 33.01 10.11
C HIS A 17 0.02 32.03 10.19
N THR A 18 0.29 31.60 11.41
CA THR A 18 1.26 30.58 11.74
C THR A 18 1.13 29.49 10.70
N GLU A 19 2.24 29.11 10.07
CA GLU A 19 2.38 27.89 9.27
C GLU A 19 2.23 26.61 10.13
N ALA A 20 1.47 26.71 11.22
CA ALA A 20 1.27 25.69 12.21
C ALA A 20 -0.11 25.08 11.99
N LEU A 21 -0.08 23.79 11.64
CA LEU A 21 -1.13 22.80 11.90
C LEU A 21 -2.23 22.64 10.85
N PHE A 22 -1.87 22.43 9.57
CA PHE A 22 -2.73 21.68 8.63
C PHE A 22 -2.77 20.16 8.95
N VAL A 23 -2.65 19.78 10.23
CA VAL A 23 -2.80 18.41 10.68
C VAL A 23 -4.07 18.34 11.51
N ALA A 24 -4.89 17.32 11.27
CA ALA A 24 -6.24 17.21 11.81
C ALA A 24 -6.26 17.33 13.35
N ASN A 25 -6.80 18.46 13.84
CA ASN A 25 -6.88 18.81 15.27
C ASN A 25 -8.08 18.14 15.97
N ILE A 26 -8.96 17.47 15.22
CA ILE A 26 -10.13 16.78 15.78
C ILE A 26 -9.67 15.45 16.40
N LYS A 27 -10.01 15.22 17.68
CA LYS A 27 -9.64 14.00 18.46
C LYS A 27 -9.95 12.69 17.71
N SER A 28 -11.06 12.64 16.96
CA SER A 28 -11.44 11.48 16.15
C SER A 28 -10.45 11.21 15.00
N GLN A 29 -9.95 12.25 14.33
CA GLN A 29 -8.99 12.16 13.23
C GLN A 29 -7.62 11.68 13.71
N ILE A 30 -7.13 12.20 14.85
CA ILE A 30 -5.88 11.73 15.48
C ILE A 30 -5.96 10.22 15.76
N LYS A 31 -7.10 9.74 16.27
CA LYS A 31 -7.35 8.31 16.50
C LYS A 31 -7.32 7.51 15.20
N ARG A 32 -7.98 8.00 14.14
CA ARG A 32 -7.99 7.35 12.82
C ARG A 32 -6.58 7.26 12.24
N ASN A 33 -5.78 8.33 12.32
CA ASN A 33 -4.40 8.34 11.84
C ASN A 33 -3.54 7.27 12.55
N ARG A 34 -3.62 7.18 13.88
CA ARG A 34 -2.91 6.14 14.66
C ARG A 34 -3.34 4.73 14.26
N GLN A 35 -4.63 4.50 14.02
CA GLN A 35 -5.16 3.19 13.59
C GLN A 35 -4.73 2.84 12.16
N ASN A 36 -4.78 3.83 11.26
CA ASN A 36 -4.40 3.67 9.86
C ASN A 36 -2.93 3.30 9.76
N GLU A 37 -2.05 3.92 10.55
CA GLU A 37 -0.63 3.60 10.54
C GLU A 37 -0.37 2.14 10.97
N LYS A 38 -1.00 1.68 12.05
CA LYS A 38 -0.92 0.29 12.50
C LYS A 38 -1.45 -0.71 11.47
N ARG A 39 -2.49 -0.34 10.71
CA ARG A 39 -3.02 -1.17 9.61
C ARG A 39 -2.09 -1.15 8.39
N ARG A 40 -1.52 0.03 8.06
CA ARG A 40 -0.58 0.24 6.95
C ARG A 40 0.64 -0.64 7.10
N LEU A 41 1.28 -0.67 8.27
CA LEU A 41 2.49 -1.46 8.53
C LEU A 41 2.22 -2.97 8.35
N ARG A 42 1.12 -3.48 8.92
CA ARG A 42 0.72 -4.89 8.76
C ARG A 42 0.44 -5.24 7.30
N ASN A 43 -0.33 -4.40 6.61
CA ASN A 43 -0.66 -4.63 5.19
C ASN A 43 0.57 -4.53 4.30
N LYS A 44 1.53 -3.66 4.61
CA LYS A 44 2.80 -3.52 3.88
C LYS A 44 3.60 -4.82 3.92
N ALA A 45 3.77 -5.42 5.11
CA ALA A 45 4.49 -6.67 5.28
C ALA A 45 3.85 -7.85 4.53
N VAL A 46 2.52 -7.96 4.58
CA VAL A 46 1.79 -9.02 3.84
C VAL A 46 1.92 -8.80 2.33
N LYS A 47 1.76 -7.57 1.85
CA LYS A 47 1.88 -7.25 0.42
C LYS A 47 3.29 -7.49 -0.12
N SER A 48 4.34 -7.17 0.65
CA SER A 48 5.72 -7.44 0.24
C SER A 48 6.01 -8.93 0.15
N SER A 49 5.59 -9.71 1.16
CA SER A 49 5.71 -11.17 1.16
C SER A 49 5.05 -11.80 -0.06
N LEU A 50 3.81 -11.40 -0.38
CA LEU A 50 3.11 -11.87 -1.58
C LEU A 50 3.85 -11.53 -2.87
N LYS A 51 4.38 -10.31 -3.00
CA LYS A 51 5.15 -9.90 -4.18
C LYS A 51 6.40 -10.78 -4.34
N THR A 52 7.08 -11.09 -3.24
CA THR A 52 8.25 -11.97 -3.24
C THR A 52 7.88 -13.40 -3.66
N ALA A 53 6.80 -13.98 -3.14
CA ALA A 53 6.39 -15.34 -3.52
C ALA A 53 6.05 -15.44 -5.01
N VAL A 54 5.33 -14.46 -5.57
CA VAL A 54 5.03 -14.41 -7.00
C VAL A 54 6.31 -14.22 -7.83
N ARG A 55 7.28 -13.43 -7.35
CA ARG A 55 8.57 -13.27 -8.03
C ARG A 55 9.36 -14.58 -8.07
N LYS A 56 9.46 -15.30 -6.95
CA LYS A 56 10.14 -16.61 -6.90
C LYS A 56 9.56 -17.60 -7.91
N PHE A 57 8.23 -17.65 -8.03
CA PHE A 57 7.58 -18.48 -9.05
C PHE A 57 7.98 -18.06 -10.47
N ARG A 58 8.06 -16.76 -10.76
CA ARG A 58 8.46 -16.28 -12.09
C ARG A 58 9.91 -16.63 -12.41
N GLU A 59 10.81 -16.49 -11.44
CA GLU A 59 12.22 -16.86 -11.58
C GLU A 59 12.37 -18.37 -11.86
N ALA A 60 11.66 -19.23 -11.13
CA ALA A 60 11.65 -20.68 -11.39
C ALA A 60 11.02 -21.04 -12.75
N ALA A 61 9.98 -20.31 -13.15
CA ALA A 61 9.34 -20.48 -14.45
C ALA A 61 10.26 -20.09 -15.62
N GLU A 62 11.11 -19.08 -15.45
CA GLU A 62 12.13 -18.68 -16.44
C GLU A 62 13.28 -19.69 -16.52
N GLN A 63 13.58 -20.39 -15.43
CA GLN A 63 14.61 -21.44 -15.38
C GLN A 63 14.15 -22.78 -15.94
N GLY A 64 12.84 -22.97 -16.19
CA GLY A 64 12.30 -24.19 -16.79
C GLY A 64 12.15 -25.38 -15.83
N ASN A 65 12.29 -25.19 -14.51
CA ASN A 65 12.13 -26.26 -13.53
C ASN A 65 10.64 -26.50 -13.21
N ALA A 66 10.00 -27.48 -13.86
CA ALA A 66 8.58 -27.76 -13.66
C ALA A 66 8.24 -28.24 -12.23
N GLU A 67 9.07 -29.07 -11.61
CA GLU A 67 8.82 -29.58 -10.25
C GLU A 67 8.83 -28.47 -9.19
N GLU A 68 9.85 -27.60 -9.24
CA GLU A 68 9.97 -26.46 -8.32
C GLU A 68 8.85 -25.44 -8.54
N ALA A 69 8.43 -25.23 -9.79
CA ALA A 69 7.33 -24.35 -10.13
C ALA A 69 6.00 -24.81 -9.49
N VAL A 70 5.73 -26.12 -9.42
CA VAL A 70 4.52 -26.68 -8.79
C VAL A 70 4.52 -26.45 -7.28
N VAL A 71 5.65 -26.67 -6.60
CA VAL A 71 5.78 -26.43 -5.15
C VAL A 71 5.59 -24.94 -4.84
N LEU A 72 6.22 -24.06 -5.63
CA LEU A 72 6.09 -22.62 -5.48
C LEU A 72 4.67 -22.12 -5.78
N LEU A 73 3.97 -22.72 -6.74
CA LEU A 73 2.57 -22.44 -7.05
C LEU A 73 1.66 -22.73 -5.84
N GLN A 74 1.82 -23.89 -5.20
CA GLN A 74 1.03 -24.25 -4.02
C GLN A 74 1.31 -23.31 -2.84
N ALA A 75 2.59 -23.00 -2.59
CA ALA A 75 2.98 -22.07 -1.54
C ALA A 75 2.42 -20.66 -1.77
N ALA A 76 2.53 -20.13 -3.00
CA ALA A 76 1.99 -18.83 -3.36
C ALA A 76 0.45 -18.80 -3.26
N SER A 77 -0.23 -19.86 -3.68
CA SER A 77 -1.69 -19.98 -3.59
C SER A 77 -2.17 -19.94 -2.14
N ARG A 78 -1.51 -20.69 -1.24
CA ARG A 78 -1.83 -20.68 0.19
C ARG A 78 -1.62 -19.32 0.83
N GLN A 79 -0.58 -18.59 0.43
CA GLN A 79 -0.34 -17.23 0.95
C GLN A 79 -1.39 -16.23 0.46
N LEU A 80 -1.82 -16.33 -0.80
CA LEU A 80 -2.89 -15.50 -1.36
C LEU A 80 -4.21 -15.71 -0.61
N ASP A 81 -4.58 -16.95 -0.29
CA ASP A 81 -5.82 -17.23 0.45
C ASP A 81 -5.76 -16.71 1.88
N LYS A 82 -4.63 -16.90 2.57
CA LYS A 82 -4.42 -16.31 3.90
C LYS A 82 -4.57 -14.78 3.86
N ALA A 83 -4.08 -14.12 2.81
CA ALA A 83 -4.21 -12.68 2.67
C ALA A 83 -5.66 -12.23 2.42
N VAL A 84 -6.48 -13.05 1.75
CA VAL A 84 -7.93 -12.82 1.60
C VAL A 84 -8.63 -12.95 2.95
N SER A 85 -8.37 -14.04 3.71
CA SER A 85 -8.98 -14.23 5.04
C SER A 85 -8.62 -13.12 6.03
N LYS A 86 -7.42 -12.52 5.89
CA LYS A 86 -7.00 -11.36 6.70
C LYS A 86 -7.51 -10.02 6.16
N GLY A 87 -8.22 -10.00 5.04
CA GLY A 87 -8.79 -8.79 4.44
C GLY A 87 -7.76 -7.82 3.84
N VAL A 88 -6.53 -8.30 3.54
CA VAL A 88 -5.46 -7.46 2.99
C VAL A 88 -5.62 -7.26 1.48
N ILE A 89 -6.13 -8.29 0.79
CA ILE A 89 -6.43 -8.28 -0.64
C ILE A 89 -7.86 -8.74 -0.88
N HIS A 90 -8.50 -8.22 -1.93
CA HIS A 90 -9.84 -8.62 -2.32
C HIS A 90 -9.83 -10.02 -2.98
N ARG A 91 -10.92 -10.79 -2.83
CA ARG A 91 -11.07 -12.14 -3.39
C ARG A 91 -10.79 -12.20 -4.90
N ASN A 92 -11.26 -11.23 -5.67
CA ASN A 92 -11.02 -11.18 -7.12
C ASN A 92 -9.55 -10.91 -7.45
N GLN A 93 -8.86 -10.10 -6.63
CA GLN A 93 -7.44 -9.85 -6.82
C GLN A 93 -6.61 -11.11 -6.57
N ALA A 94 -6.98 -11.91 -5.56
CA ALA A 94 -6.36 -13.21 -5.32
C ALA A 94 -6.65 -14.19 -6.48
N ALA A 95 -7.90 -14.28 -6.93
CA ALA A 95 -8.30 -15.14 -8.05
C ALA A 95 -7.55 -14.82 -9.34
N ASN A 96 -7.45 -13.53 -9.71
CA ASN A 96 -6.71 -13.10 -10.89
C ASN A 96 -5.22 -13.48 -10.82
N ARG A 97 -4.60 -13.32 -9.65
CA ARG A 97 -3.19 -13.70 -9.44
C ARG A 97 -3.00 -15.22 -9.51
N LYS A 98 -3.88 -16.00 -8.89
CA LYS A 98 -3.86 -17.47 -8.98
C LYS A 98 -4.00 -17.93 -10.43
N SER A 99 -4.96 -17.38 -11.16
CA SER A 99 -5.19 -17.71 -12.58
C SER A 99 -3.95 -17.42 -13.42
N ALA A 100 -3.31 -16.25 -13.23
CA ALA A 100 -2.12 -15.89 -14.00
C ALA A 100 -0.93 -16.84 -13.76
N ILE A 101 -0.71 -17.25 -12.52
CA ILE A 101 0.40 -18.16 -12.15
C ILE A 101 0.09 -19.58 -12.63
N ALA A 102 -1.16 -20.05 -12.46
CA ALA A 102 -1.59 -21.36 -12.93
C ALA A 102 -1.50 -21.51 -14.46
N LYS A 103 -1.89 -20.48 -15.22
CA LYS A 103 -1.74 -20.47 -16.69
C LYS A 103 -0.29 -20.63 -17.13
N ARG A 104 0.64 -19.97 -16.43
CA ARG A 104 2.08 -20.11 -16.73
C ARG A 104 2.62 -21.49 -16.38
N ALA A 105 2.23 -22.04 -15.23
CA ALA A 105 2.63 -23.40 -14.85
C ALA A 105 2.11 -24.45 -15.86
N ALA A 106 0.85 -24.33 -16.29
CA ALA A 106 0.27 -25.21 -17.30
C ALA A 106 0.98 -25.09 -18.66
N ALA A 107 1.38 -23.87 -19.05
CA ALA A 107 2.14 -23.66 -20.30
C ALA A 107 3.54 -24.30 -20.25
N LEU A 108 4.19 -24.31 -19.08
CA LEU A 108 5.47 -25.01 -18.89
C LEU A 108 5.30 -26.52 -18.97
N GLN A 109 4.29 -27.07 -18.29
CA GLN A 109 3.99 -28.50 -18.32
C GLN A 109 3.54 -29.02 -19.69
N ALA A 110 3.01 -28.16 -20.56
CA ALA A 110 2.62 -28.53 -21.92
C ALA A 110 3.78 -28.39 -22.94
N ALA A 111 4.88 -27.77 -22.54
CA ALA A 111 6.10 -27.62 -23.35
C ALA A 111 7.15 -28.70 -23.05
N GLU A 112 6.99 -29.42 -21.93
CA GLU A 112 7.61 -30.72 -21.63
C GLU A 112 6.84 -31.85 -22.34
#